data_AF-A0AA96GIC2-F1
#
_entry.id   AF-A0AA96GIC2-F1
#
_cell.length_a   1.000
_cell.length_b   1.000
_cell.length_c   1.000
_cell.angle_alpha   90.00
_cell.angle_beta   90.00
_cell.angle_gamma   90.00
#
_symmetry.space_group_name_H-M   'P 1'
#
loop_
_entity.id
_entity.type
_entity.pdbx_description
1 polymer ?
#
loop_
_entity_poly.entity_id
_entity_poly.type
_entity_poly.pdbx_seq_one_letter_code
_entity_poly.pdbx_strand_id
1 'polypeptide(L)'
;MMVKSLYGIGLTLLLLFAWTCPASSEPYSPSCGLAVEKVIKARKNLSVYQRTVQSARSRERLAYADLAVCARGGIFSVSRAVACNQASWKAPARTKELIEAEEDYRQAKHEFEKSFEYAENSCLLSP
;
A
#
# COMPACT_ATOMS: atom_id res chain seq x y z
N MET A 1 -57.73 2.09 38.53
CA MET A 1 -56.32 1.64 38.68
C MET A 1 -56.09 0.47 37.74
N MET A 2 -54.82 0.25 37.34
CA MET A 2 -54.30 -0.91 36.58
C MET A 2 -54.34 -0.82 35.05
N VAL A 3 -53.46 0.02 34.49
CA VAL A 3 -52.82 -0.25 33.19
C VAL A 3 -51.32 0.01 33.34
N LYS A 4 -50.62 -0.86 34.07
CA LYS A 4 -49.16 -0.82 34.22
C LYS A 4 -48.62 -2.25 34.43
N SER A 5 -48.74 -3.14 33.46
CA SER A 5 -48.05 -4.44 33.57
C SER A 5 -47.96 -5.25 32.26
N LEU A 6 -47.61 -4.61 31.13
CA LEU A 6 -47.35 -5.37 29.89
C LEU A 6 -46.02 -5.01 29.20
N TYR A 7 -45.38 -3.89 29.56
CA TYR A 7 -44.11 -3.48 28.96
C TYR A 7 -42.86 -4.13 29.58
N GLY A 8 -42.97 -4.72 30.78
CA GLY A 8 -41.82 -5.30 31.47
C GLY A 8 -41.37 -6.66 30.92
N ILE A 9 -42.30 -7.44 30.34
CA ILE A 9 -42.03 -8.80 29.86
C ILE A 9 -41.43 -8.77 28.45
N GLY A 10 -41.87 -7.83 27.60
CA GLY A 10 -41.34 -7.68 26.24
C GLY A 10 -39.87 -7.23 26.24
N LEU A 11 -39.48 -6.36 27.17
CA LEU A 11 -38.10 -5.86 27.28
C LEU A 11 -37.13 -6.93 27.80
N THR A 12 -37.57 -7.77 28.76
CA THR A 12 -36.75 -8.86 29.29
C THR A 12 -36.58 -10.00 28.27
N LEU A 13 -37.59 -10.29 27.46
CA LEU A 13 -37.47 -11.25 26.34
C LEU A 13 -36.53 -10.75 25.22
N LEU A 14 -36.56 -9.44 24.90
CA LEU A 14 -35.64 -8.84 23.94
C LEU A 14 -34.18 -8.86 24.42
N LEU A 15 -33.95 -8.64 25.72
CA LEU A 15 -32.61 -8.69 26.32
C LEU A 15 -32.06 -10.13 26.40
N LEU A 16 -32.92 -11.13 26.61
CA LEU A 16 -32.53 -12.54 26.59
C LEU A 16 -32.14 -13.00 25.16
N PHE A 17 -32.86 -12.57 24.13
CA PHE A 17 -32.50 -12.86 22.73
C PHE A 17 -31.16 -12.24 22.31
N ALA A 18 -30.80 -11.07 22.86
CA ALA A 18 -29.51 -10.44 22.59
C ALA A 18 -28.31 -11.17 23.23
N TRP A 19 -28.54 -12.00 24.26
CA TRP A 19 -27.50 -12.78 24.93
C TRP A 19 -27.34 -14.20 24.38
N THR A 20 -28.31 -14.71 23.62
CA THR A 20 -28.25 -16.05 23.02
C THR A 20 -27.88 -16.04 21.53
N CYS A 21 -27.72 -14.88 20.90
CA CYS A 21 -27.10 -14.82 19.58
C CYS A 21 -25.58 -14.88 19.78
N PRO A 22 -24.91 -16.01 19.50
CA PRO A 22 -23.47 -15.94 19.32
C PRO A 22 -23.24 -14.96 18.16
N ALA A 23 -22.60 -13.83 18.44
CA ALA A 23 -21.98 -13.01 17.42
C ALA A 23 -20.81 -13.81 16.83
N SER A 24 -21.13 -14.85 16.07
CA SER A 24 -20.16 -15.76 15.48
C SER A 24 -20.66 -16.21 14.12
N SER A 25 -20.88 -15.25 13.23
CA SER A 25 -20.50 -15.48 11.84
C SER A 25 -19.10 -14.87 11.70
N GLU A 26 -18.05 -15.65 11.96
CA GLU A 26 -16.80 -15.39 11.26
C GLU A 26 -17.17 -15.37 9.78
N PRO A 27 -17.07 -14.25 9.06
CA PRO A 27 -17.70 -14.12 7.74
C PRO A 27 -17.00 -14.98 6.67
N TYR A 28 -15.97 -15.73 7.06
CA TYR A 28 -15.07 -16.45 6.18
C TYR A 28 -14.66 -17.77 6.82
N SER A 29 -14.52 -18.82 6.01
CA SER A 29 -13.82 -20.04 6.42
C SER A 29 -12.42 -19.69 6.95
N PRO A 30 -11.85 -20.44 7.91
CA PRO A 30 -10.50 -20.17 8.43
C PRO A 30 -9.42 -20.07 7.33
N SER A 31 -9.59 -20.82 6.23
CA SER A 31 -8.74 -20.73 5.04
C SER A 31 -8.86 -19.40 4.32
N CYS A 32 -10.06 -18.84 4.20
CA CYS A 32 -10.27 -17.53 3.61
C CYS A 32 -9.76 -16.39 4.52
N GLY A 33 -9.91 -16.50 5.84
CA GLY A 33 -9.34 -15.53 6.79
C GLY A 33 -7.81 -15.39 6.63
N LEU A 34 -7.10 -16.52 6.54
CA LEU A 34 -5.65 -16.54 6.27
C LEU A 34 -5.28 -15.99 4.89
N ALA A 35 -6.10 -16.27 3.87
CA ALA A 35 -5.86 -15.77 2.52
C ALA A 35 -6.00 -14.24 2.43
N VAL A 36 -7.03 -13.68 3.07
CA VAL A 36 -7.23 -12.23 3.16
C VAL A 36 -6.10 -11.55 3.93
N GLU A 37 -5.61 -12.15 5.02
CA GLU A 37 -4.47 -11.60 5.78
C GLU A 37 -3.20 -11.49 4.90
N LYS A 38 -2.92 -12.51 4.08
CA LYS A 38 -1.81 -12.50 3.12
C LYS A 38 -1.96 -11.36 2.10
N VAL A 39 -3.16 -11.13 1.57
CA VAL A 39 -3.44 -10.01 0.66
C VAL A 39 -3.19 -8.67 1.34
N ILE A 40 -3.68 -8.49 2.57
CA ILE A 40 -3.48 -7.24 3.33
C ILE A 40 -1.99 -6.98 3.55
N LYS A 41 -1.23 -8.00 3.93
CA LYS A 41 0.22 -7.90 4.13
C LYS A 41 0.95 -7.56 2.83
N ALA A 42 0.63 -8.25 1.74
CA ALA A 42 1.22 -7.99 0.43
C ALA A 42 0.89 -6.57 -0.07
N ARG A 43 -0.35 -6.09 0.13
CA ARG A 43 -0.76 -4.72 -0.20
C ARG A 43 0.01 -3.68 0.60
N LYS A 44 0.21 -3.92 1.89
CA LYS A 44 1.01 -3.03 2.76
C LYS A 44 2.44 -2.92 2.24
N ASN A 45 3.07 -4.05 1.91
CA ASN A 45 4.41 -4.07 1.34
C ASN A 45 4.46 -3.32 0.00
N LEU A 46 3.54 -3.62 -0.92
CA LEU A 46 3.43 -2.95 -2.22
C LEU A 46 3.34 -1.42 -2.08
N SER A 47 2.57 -0.93 -1.10
CA SER A 47 2.43 0.51 -0.85
C SER A 47 3.75 1.17 -0.42
N VAL A 48 4.63 0.44 0.27
CA VAL A 48 5.97 0.93 0.64
C VAL A 48 6.82 1.08 -0.61
N TYR A 49 6.89 0.03 -1.45
CA TYR A 49 7.64 0.09 -2.71
C TYR A 49 7.12 1.16 -3.67
N GLN A 50 5.81 1.35 -3.74
CA GLN A 50 5.20 2.41 -4.54
C GLN A 50 5.69 3.80 -4.12
N ARG A 51 5.78 4.06 -2.81
CA ARG A 51 6.33 5.32 -2.27
C ARG A 51 7.83 5.45 -2.57
N THR A 52 8.59 4.35 -2.49
CA THR A 52 10.01 4.33 -2.84
C THR A 52 10.23 4.71 -4.30
N VAL A 53 9.46 4.14 -5.24
CA VAL A 53 9.51 4.50 -6.66
C VAL A 53 9.18 5.97 -6.88
N GLN A 54 8.12 6.47 -6.24
CA GLN A 54 7.75 7.90 -6.36
C GLN A 54 8.86 8.83 -5.86
N SER A 55 9.48 8.48 -4.73
CA SER A 55 10.62 9.22 -4.18
C SER A 55 11.85 9.16 -5.10
N ALA A 56 12.20 7.97 -5.61
CA ALA A 56 13.31 7.79 -6.54
C ALA A 56 13.10 8.60 -7.84
N ARG A 57 11.90 8.54 -8.41
CA ARG A 57 11.55 9.30 -9.62
C ARG A 57 11.61 10.82 -9.40
N SER A 58 11.21 11.30 -8.22
CA SER A 58 11.37 12.71 -7.85
C SER A 58 12.85 13.12 -7.81
N ARG A 59 13.70 12.32 -7.15
CA ARG A 59 15.15 12.58 -7.05
C ARG A 59 15.86 12.53 -8.41
N GLU A 60 15.45 11.61 -9.27
CA GLU A 60 15.95 11.49 -10.64
C GLU A 60 15.62 12.75 -11.46
N ARG A 61 14.35 13.19 -11.45
CA ARG A 61 13.93 14.42 -12.13
C ARG A 61 14.71 15.64 -11.66
N LEU A 62 14.95 15.76 -10.35
CA LEU A 62 15.77 16.84 -9.80
C LEU A 62 17.22 16.76 -10.29
N ALA A 63 17.81 15.57 -10.37
CA ALA A 63 19.17 15.41 -10.88
C ALA A 63 19.30 15.79 -12.36
N TYR A 64 18.30 15.46 -13.20
CA TYR A 64 18.27 15.92 -14.59
C TYR A 64 17.99 17.42 -14.72
N ALA A 65 17.19 18.00 -13.83
CA ALA A 65 16.98 19.44 -13.79
C ALA A 65 18.29 20.18 -13.48
N ASP A 66 19.06 19.70 -12.49
CA ASP A 66 20.40 20.22 -12.16
C ASP A 66 21.32 20.15 -13.39
N LEU A 67 21.31 19.04 -14.13
CA LEU A 67 22.10 18.85 -15.35
C LEU A 67 21.67 19.78 -16.50
N ALA A 68 20.38 20.03 -16.66
CA ALA A 68 19.84 20.91 -17.71
C ALA A 68 20.33 22.37 -17.58
N VAL A 69 20.58 22.83 -16.35
CA VAL A 69 21.18 24.15 -16.07
C VAL A 69 22.61 24.25 -16.64
N CYS A 70 23.30 23.12 -16.76
CA CYS A 70 24.67 23.04 -17.26
C CYS A 70 24.78 23.01 -18.78
N ALA A 71 23.73 22.58 -19.49
CA ALA A 71 23.69 22.54 -20.95
C ALA A 71 23.50 23.93 -21.60
N ARG A 72 22.95 24.91 -20.87
CA ARG A 72 22.82 26.30 -21.34
C ARG A 72 24.14 27.04 -21.21
N GLY A 73 24.94 26.93 -22.28
CA GLY A 73 26.10 27.74 -22.65
C GLY A 73 26.69 28.64 -21.57
N GLY A 74 27.85 28.24 -21.05
CA GLY A 74 28.77 29.10 -20.33
C GLY A 74 29.05 28.68 -18.89
N ILE A 75 30.08 27.87 -18.72
CA ILE A 75 30.75 27.68 -17.43
C ILE A 75 31.60 28.93 -17.18
N PHE A 76 30.95 30.04 -16.79
CA PHE A 76 31.60 31.33 -16.58
C PHE A 76 32.20 31.49 -15.17
N SER A 77 32.05 30.48 -14.31
CA SER A 77 32.63 30.47 -12.95
C SER A 77 33.07 29.07 -12.52
N VAL A 78 34.10 29.02 -11.68
CA VAL A 78 34.60 27.77 -11.05
C VAL A 78 33.50 27.10 -10.24
N SER A 79 32.68 27.88 -9.52
CA SER A 79 31.54 27.36 -8.76
C SER A 79 30.51 26.64 -9.65
N ARG A 80 30.21 27.19 -10.83
CA ARG A 80 29.31 26.56 -11.79
C ARG A 80 29.93 25.31 -12.39
N ALA A 81 31.25 25.31 -12.65
CA ALA A 81 31.97 24.12 -13.13
C ALA A 81 31.87 22.95 -12.14
N VAL A 82 32.08 23.23 -10.84
CA VAL A 82 31.97 22.22 -9.77
C VAL A 82 30.54 21.70 -9.66
N ALA A 83 29.54 22.58 -9.65
CA ALA A 83 28.13 22.18 -9.59
C ALA A 83 27.73 21.31 -10.79
N CYS A 84 28.19 21.67 -11.99
CA CYS A 84 27.91 20.89 -13.20
C CYS A 84 28.61 19.55 -13.24
N ASN A 85 29.85 19.48 -12.76
CA ASN A 85 30.53 18.22 -12.57
C ASN A 85 29.77 17.35 -11.55
N GLN A 86 29.33 17.89 -10.41
CA GLN A 86 28.53 17.12 -9.45
C GLN A 86 27.20 16.62 -10.05
N ALA A 87 26.51 17.46 -10.84
CA ALA A 87 25.26 17.10 -11.50
C ALA A 87 25.44 15.97 -12.53
N SER A 88 26.54 15.95 -13.28
CA SER A 88 26.80 14.94 -14.31
C SER A 88 26.95 13.52 -13.74
N TRP A 89 27.52 13.37 -12.55
CA TRP A 89 27.60 12.07 -11.86
C TRP A 89 26.32 11.72 -11.11
N LYS A 90 25.57 12.72 -10.64
CA LYS A 90 24.34 12.53 -9.85
C LYS A 90 23.21 11.94 -10.70
N ALA A 91 23.02 12.38 -11.95
CA ALA A 91 21.92 11.91 -12.78
C ALA A 91 21.97 10.40 -13.04
N PRO A 92 23.07 9.80 -13.55
CA PRO A 92 23.16 8.35 -13.71
C PRO A 92 22.95 7.55 -12.42
N ALA A 93 23.47 8.05 -11.29
CA ALA A 93 23.27 7.41 -9.99
C ALA A 93 21.79 7.39 -9.57
N ARG A 94 21.06 8.50 -9.75
CA ARG A 94 19.62 8.56 -9.43
C ARG A 94 18.77 7.75 -10.41
N THR A 95 19.15 7.66 -11.68
CA THR A 95 18.49 6.77 -12.64
C THR A 95 18.65 5.31 -12.22
N LYS A 96 19.84 4.90 -11.79
CA LYS A 96 20.06 3.55 -11.26
C LYS A 96 19.17 3.26 -10.05
N GLU A 97 19.10 4.18 -9.08
CA GLU A 97 18.20 4.06 -7.92
C GLU A 97 16.72 3.91 -8.33
N LEU A 98 16.28 4.63 -9.37
CA LEU A 98 14.91 4.50 -9.89
C LEU A 98 14.66 3.13 -10.52
N ILE A 99 15.61 2.63 -11.33
CA ILE A 99 15.50 1.32 -11.98
C ILE A 99 15.40 0.22 -10.91
N GLU A 100 16.26 0.25 -9.90
CA GLU A 100 16.23 -0.72 -8.79
C GLU A 100 14.89 -0.65 -8.03
N ALA A 101 14.40 0.56 -7.73
CA ALA A 101 13.11 0.73 -7.06
C ALA A 101 11.91 0.24 -7.92
N GLU A 102 11.94 0.45 -9.24
CA GLU A 102 10.89 -0.02 -10.15
C GLU A 102 10.89 -1.55 -10.27
N GLU A 103 12.06 -2.19 -10.23
CA GLU A 103 12.18 -3.65 -10.19
C GLU A 103 11.60 -4.22 -8.89
N ASP A 104 11.99 -3.67 -7.74
CA ASP A 104 11.46 -4.08 -6.43
C ASP A 104 9.93 -3.92 -6.36
N TYR A 105 9.41 -2.80 -6.88
CA TYR A 105 7.97 -2.57 -6.97
C TYR A 105 7.29 -3.60 -7.88
N ARG A 106 7.89 -3.94 -9.02
CA ARG A 106 7.36 -4.95 -9.94
C ARG A 106 7.29 -6.32 -9.28
N GLN A 107 8.33 -6.71 -8.54
CA GLN A 107 8.36 -7.97 -7.80
C GLN A 107 7.28 -7.98 -6.69
N ALA A 108 7.17 -6.92 -5.89
CA ALA A 108 6.16 -6.81 -4.85
C ALA A 108 4.73 -6.82 -5.43
N LYS A 109 4.53 -6.23 -6.61
CA LYS A 109 3.24 -6.26 -7.31
C LYS A 109 2.86 -7.68 -7.71
N HIS A 110 3.81 -8.45 -8.24
CA HIS A 110 3.60 -9.86 -8.59
C HIS A 110 3.22 -10.71 -7.37
N GLU A 111 3.87 -10.49 -6.23
CA GLU A 111 3.52 -11.17 -4.97
C GLU A 111 2.12 -10.81 -4.47
N PHE A 112 1.73 -9.54 -4.61
CA PHE A 112 0.38 -9.09 -4.31
C PHE A 112 -0.66 -9.75 -5.21
N GLU A 113 -0.43 -9.78 -6.53
CA GLU A 113 -1.33 -10.41 -7.51
C GLU A 113 -1.51 -11.90 -7.20
N LYS A 114 -0.43 -12.63 -6.92
CA LYS A 114 -0.50 -14.03 -6.49
C LYS A 114 -1.29 -14.23 -5.21
N SER A 115 -1.09 -13.35 -4.22
CA SER A 115 -1.83 -13.42 -2.95
C SER A 115 -3.31 -13.14 -3.16
N PHE A 116 -3.63 -12.21 -4.06
CA PHE A 116 -5.00 -11.85 -4.41
C PHE A 116 -5.71 -12.99 -5.14
N GLU A 117 -5.06 -13.60 -6.13
CA GLU A 117 -5.57 -14.78 -6.85
C GLU A 117 -5.80 -15.97 -5.89
N TYR A 118 -4.86 -16.21 -4.96
CA TYR A 118 -5.05 -17.23 -3.92
C TYR A 118 -6.27 -16.95 -3.04
N ALA A 119 -6.50 -15.68 -2.65
CA ALA A 119 -7.66 -15.30 -1.87
C ALA A 119 -8.96 -15.43 -2.67
N GLU A 120 -8.97 -15.05 -3.95
CA GLU A 120 -10.11 -15.25 -4.84
C GLU A 120 -10.50 -16.74 -4.90
N ASN A 121 -9.52 -17.62 -5.13
CA ASN A 121 -9.76 -19.06 -5.16
C ASN A 121 -10.19 -19.64 -3.80
N SER A 122 -9.64 -19.15 -2.69
CA SER A 122 -9.92 -19.67 -1.35
C SER A 122 -11.22 -19.13 -0.73
N CYS A 123 -11.66 -17.95 -1.14
CA CYS A 123 -12.79 -17.23 -0.56
C CYS A 123 -14.03 -17.19 -1.46
N LEU A 124 -13.86 -17.20 -2.79
CA LEU A 124 -14.97 -17.04 -3.74
C LEU A 124 -15.29 -18.33 -4.51
N LEU A 125 -14.34 -19.26 -4.64
CA LEU A 125 -14.55 -20.54 -5.34
C LEU A 125 -14.80 -21.75 -4.41
N SER A 126 -14.91 -21.53 -3.10
CA SER A 126 -15.35 -22.57 -2.15
C SER A 126 -16.80 -22.29 -1.70
N PRO A 127 -17.80 -23.13 -2.08
CA PRO A 127 -19.14 -23.05 -1.50
C PRO A 127 -19.15 -23.41 -0.01
#